data_AF-A0A353JBN7-F1
#
_entry.id   AF-A0A353JBN7-F1
#
_cell.length_a   1.000
_cell.length_b   1.000
_cell.length_c   1.000
_cell.angle_alpha   90.00
_cell.angle_beta   90.00
_cell.angle_gamma   90.00
#
_symmetry.space_group_name_H-M   'P 1'
#
loop_
_entity.id
_entity.type
_entity.pdbx_description
1 polymer ?
#
loop_
_entity_poly.entity_id
_entity_poly.type
_entity_poly.pdbx_seq_one_letter_code
_entity_poly.pdbx_strand_id
1 'polypeptide(L)'
;TGASITAIKDGKCVATSMGLTPLGGIMMGTRTGDLDPSVMNYLCTCTGKSVEEMYQIFNKKSGFLGVSEISNDSRDVLAACEKGDEKAILANQIFIRRIADFIGQYFVRLGGADLIIFSAGIGENSAITREQVVDEIKDALNVEIDKDLNNQIHGKEALISTPNSKIKIAVIPTDEEVMIARDTYFFYQKEHN
;
A
#
# COMPACT_ATOMS: atom_id res chain seq x y z
N THR A 1 -6.97 -2.92 8.68
CA THR A 1 -6.25 -1.77 8.07
C THR A 1 -6.37 -1.84 6.56
N GLY A 2 -6.29 -0.69 5.89
CA GLY A 2 -6.36 -0.58 4.43
C GLY A 2 -5.08 0.03 3.86
N ALA A 3 -4.85 -0.15 2.57
CA ALA A 3 -3.73 0.44 1.85
C ALA A 3 -4.12 0.65 0.38
N SER A 4 -3.64 1.72 -0.24
CA SER A 4 -3.87 2.02 -1.65
C SER A 4 -2.66 2.76 -2.24
N ILE A 5 -2.58 2.76 -3.56
CA ILE A 5 -1.58 3.51 -4.32
C ILE A 5 -2.32 4.50 -5.22
N THR A 6 -1.73 5.67 -5.43
CA THR A 6 -2.32 6.74 -6.25
C THR A 6 -1.26 7.35 -7.16
N ALA A 7 -1.61 7.55 -8.43
CA ALA A 7 -0.79 8.25 -9.40
C ALA A 7 -1.25 9.71 -9.51
N ILE A 8 -0.34 10.66 -9.30
CA ILE A 8 -0.62 12.09 -9.34
C ILE A 8 0.19 12.73 -10.47
N LYS A 9 -0.49 13.46 -11.36
CA LYS A 9 0.13 14.23 -12.44
C LYS A 9 -0.35 15.67 -12.37
N ASP A 10 0.58 16.62 -12.28
CA ASP A 10 0.29 18.06 -12.23
C ASP A 10 -0.76 18.41 -11.15
N GLY A 11 -0.63 17.80 -9.97
CA GLY A 11 -1.54 17.98 -8.83
C GLY A 11 -2.89 17.27 -8.94
N LYS A 12 -3.12 16.46 -9.99
CA LYS A 12 -4.37 15.74 -10.21
C LYS A 12 -4.18 14.23 -10.07
N CYS A 13 -5.10 13.58 -9.36
CA CYS A 13 -5.18 12.12 -9.33
C CYS A 13 -5.60 11.60 -10.72
N VAL A 14 -4.75 10.78 -11.35
CA VAL A 14 -5.01 10.18 -12.68
C VAL A 14 -5.21 8.67 -12.64
N ALA A 15 -4.92 8.03 -11.50
CA ALA A 15 -5.26 6.65 -11.17
C ALA A 15 -5.17 6.40 -9.65
N THR A 16 -5.96 5.47 -9.14
CA THR A 16 -5.86 4.95 -7.77
C THR A 16 -6.22 3.46 -7.74
N SER A 17 -5.64 2.72 -6.80
CA SER A 17 -5.66 1.24 -6.82
C SER A 17 -6.96 0.67 -6.29
N MET A 18 -7.62 1.37 -5.35
CA MET A 18 -8.97 1.01 -4.95
C MET A 18 -9.94 1.30 -6.09
N GLY A 19 -10.95 0.44 -6.23
CA GLY A 19 -11.94 0.56 -7.29
C GLY A 19 -13.25 1.14 -6.78
N LEU A 20 -14.36 0.55 -7.24
CA LEU A 20 -15.72 0.88 -6.76
C LEU A 20 -15.84 0.76 -5.23
N THR A 21 -15.09 -0.17 -4.63
CA THR A 21 -15.03 -0.35 -3.18
C THR A 21 -13.58 -0.41 -2.70
N PRO A 22 -13.32 -0.25 -1.40
CA PRO A 22 -11.98 -0.39 -0.82
C PRO A 22 -11.41 -1.82 -0.83
N LEU A 23 -12.08 -2.79 -1.45
CA LEU A 23 -11.61 -4.18 -1.57
C LEU A 23 -10.59 -4.34 -2.70
N GLY A 24 -10.77 -3.61 -3.81
CA GLY A 24 -9.85 -3.67 -4.96
C GLY A 24 -8.50 -3.04 -4.67
N GLY A 25 -7.50 -3.40 -5.48
CA GLY A 25 -6.13 -2.93 -5.40
C GLY A 25 -5.18 -3.94 -4.76
N ILE A 26 -4.30 -3.45 -3.91
CA ILE A 26 -3.30 -4.31 -3.24
C ILE A 26 -3.91 -5.16 -2.14
N MET A 27 -3.22 -6.25 -1.80
CA MET A 27 -3.52 -7.01 -0.59
C MET A 27 -3.39 -6.12 0.65
N MET A 28 -4.25 -6.31 1.65
CA MET A 28 -4.24 -5.49 2.88
C MET A 28 -4.26 -6.39 4.14
N GLY A 29 -4.53 -5.83 5.31
CA GLY A 29 -4.58 -6.59 6.57
C GLY A 29 -5.57 -7.76 6.54
N THR A 30 -6.80 -7.51 6.11
CA THR A 30 -7.88 -8.53 6.06
C THR A 30 -8.55 -8.65 4.70
N ARG A 31 -8.16 -7.79 3.75
CA ARG A 31 -8.77 -7.68 2.42
C ARG A 31 -7.90 -8.37 1.38
N THR A 32 -8.52 -9.05 0.43
CA THR A 32 -7.83 -9.76 -0.65
C THR A 32 -6.99 -8.84 -1.52
N GLY A 33 -7.47 -7.63 -1.80
CA GLY A 33 -7.05 -6.90 -2.98
C GLY A 33 -7.65 -7.53 -4.24
N ASP A 34 -7.01 -7.28 -5.38
CA ASP A 34 -7.43 -7.76 -6.69
C ASP A 34 -7.33 -9.28 -6.81
N LEU A 35 -8.41 -9.86 -7.35
CA LEU A 35 -8.54 -11.25 -7.72
C LEU A 35 -9.16 -11.36 -9.11
N ASP A 36 -8.97 -12.50 -9.75
CA ASP A 36 -9.73 -12.85 -10.94
C ASP A 36 -11.23 -12.91 -10.58
N PRO A 37 -12.13 -12.20 -11.31
CA PRO A 37 -13.56 -12.21 -11.03
C PRO A 37 -14.19 -13.62 -11.00
N SER A 38 -13.65 -14.57 -11.75
CA SER A 38 -14.11 -15.96 -11.79
C SER A 38 -13.93 -16.70 -10.46
N VAL A 39 -13.00 -16.25 -9.60
CA VAL A 39 -12.74 -16.85 -8.27
C VAL A 39 -13.97 -16.80 -7.38
N MET A 40 -14.79 -15.75 -7.47
CA MET A 40 -16.04 -15.67 -6.68
C MET A 40 -16.96 -16.84 -6.99
N ASN A 41 -17.25 -17.07 -8.28
CA ASN A 41 -18.14 -18.15 -8.70
C ASN A 41 -17.56 -19.52 -8.35
N TYR A 42 -16.26 -19.71 -8.58
CA TYR A 42 -15.56 -20.94 -8.25
C TYR A 42 -15.65 -21.27 -6.74
N LEU A 43 -15.34 -20.31 -5.87
CA LEU A 43 -15.34 -20.52 -4.42
C LEU A 43 -16.75 -20.75 -3.88
N CYS A 44 -17.77 -20.00 -4.34
CA CYS A 44 -19.16 -20.26 -3.96
C CYS A 44 -19.56 -21.70 -4.34
N THR A 45 -19.21 -22.15 -5.54
CA THR A 45 -19.52 -23.51 -6.03
C THR A 45 -18.83 -24.58 -5.19
N CYS A 46 -17.55 -24.41 -4.89
CA CYS A 46 -16.78 -25.40 -4.13
C CYS A 46 -17.14 -25.46 -2.64
N THR A 47 -17.52 -24.33 -2.04
CA THR A 47 -17.72 -24.23 -0.59
C THR A 47 -19.19 -24.24 -0.17
N GLY A 48 -20.11 -24.09 -1.12
CA GLY A 48 -21.55 -23.92 -0.87
C GLY A 48 -21.90 -22.59 -0.19
N LYS A 49 -20.95 -21.66 -0.06
CA LYS A 49 -21.17 -20.34 0.53
C LYS A 49 -21.93 -19.43 -0.43
N SER A 50 -22.80 -18.59 0.14
CA SER A 50 -23.43 -17.51 -0.60
C SER A 50 -22.40 -16.46 -1.03
N VAL A 51 -22.78 -15.66 -2.04
CA VAL A 51 -21.98 -14.53 -2.52
C VAL A 51 -21.67 -13.55 -1.37
N GLU A 52 -22.63 -13.30 -0.49
CA GLU A 52 -22.43 -12.39 0.65
C GLU A 52 -21.43 -12.97 1.66
N GLU A 53 -21.53 -14.25 2.00
CA GLU A 53 -20.55 -14.90 2.89
C GLU A 53 -19.13 -14.87 2.30
N MET A 54 -19.00 -15.11 0.99
CA MET A 54 -17.70 -15.01 0.31
C MET A 54 -17.19 -13.57 0.27
N TYR A 55 -18.07 -12.60 0.03
CA TYR A 55 -17.70 -11.18 0.09
C TYR A 55 -17.20 -10.76 1.49
N GLN A 56 -17.82 -11.28 2.56
CA GLN A 56 -17.32 -11.07 3.92
C GLN A 56 -15.96 -11.74 4.16
N ILE A 57 -15.72 -12.93 3.63
CA ILE A 57 -14.40 -13.58 3.67
C ILE A 57 -13.35 -12.72 2.97
N PHE A 58 -13.67 -12.20 1.77
CA PHE A 58 -12.76 -11.35 1.02
C PHE A 58 -12.42 -10.06 1.75
N ASN A 59 -13.33 -9.52 2.56
CA ASN A 59 -13.11 -8.28 3.31
C ASN A 59 -12.45 -8.46 4.68
N LYS A 60 -12.73 -9.57 5.37
CA LYS A 60 -12.47 -9.72 6.80
C LYS A 60 -11.55 -10.90 7.17
N LYS A 61 -11.39 -11.88 6.29
CA LYS A 61 -10.65 -13.12 6.57
C LYS A 61 -9.57 -13.44 5.54
N SER A 62 -9.18 -12.45 4.75
CA SER A 62 -8.19 -12.58 3.68
C SER A 62 -6.95 -11.74 3.99
N GLY A 63 -6.16 -11.35 2.99
CA GLY A 63 -5.02 -10.46 3.18
C GLY A 63 -3.92 -11.09 4.03
N PHE A 64 -3.20 -10.25 4.78
CA PHE A 64 -2.21 -10.73 5.76
C PHE A 64 -2.79 -11.79 6.68
N LEU A 65 -3.98 -11.57 7.22
CA LEU A 65 -4.62 -12.53 8.12
C LEU A 65 -4.87 -13.88 7.45
N GLY A 66 -5.38 -13.87 6.23
CA GLY A 66 -5.73 -15.09 5.51
C GLY A 66 -4.52 -15.89 5.03
N VAL A 67 -3.44 -15.22 4.62
CA VAL A 67 -2.24 -15.89 4.11
C VAL A 67 -1.30 -16.29 5.23
N SER A 68 -1.05 -15.40 6.19
CA SER A 68 -0.15 -15.70 7.32
C SER A 68 -0.80 -16.63 8.35
N GLU A 69 -2.13 -16.62 8.45
CA GLU A 69 -2.90 -17.27 9.52
C GLU A 69 -2.51 -16.81 10.93
N ILE A 70 -1.82 -15.67 11.05
CA ILE A 70 -1.30 -15.13 12.32
C ILE A 70 -2.06 -13.87 12.71
N SER A 71 -1.93 -12.80 11.92
CA SER A 71 -2.44 -11.48 12.27
C SER A 71 -2.75 -10.66 11.02
N ASN A 72 -3.63 -9.68 11.17
CA ASN A 72 -3.83 -8.63 10.17
C ASN A 72 -2.88 -7.43 10.35
N ASP A 73 -2.09 -7.43 11.43
CA ASP A 73 -1.09 -6.41 11.75
C ASP A 73 0.26 -6.77 11.12
N SER A 74 0.83 -5.85 10.35
CA SER A 74 2.11 -6.08 9.67
C SER A 74 3.28 -6.26 10.63
N ARG A 75 3.22 -5.71 11.85
CA ARG A 75 4.29 -5.84 12.84
C ARG A 75 4.39 -7.27 13.35
N ASP A 76 3.25 -7.89 13.62
CA ASP A 76 3.20 -9.30 14.04
C ASP A 76 3.68 -10.22 12.91
N VAL A 77 3.26 -9.93 11.66
CA VAL A 77 3.70 -10.68 10.48
C VAL A 77 5.22 -10.55 10.28
N LEU A 78 5.79 -9.35 10.38
CA LEU A 78 7.23 -9.14 10.26
C LEU A 78 8.01 -9.85 11.39
N ALA A 79 7.53 -9.78 12.63
CA ALA A 79 8.15 -10.50 13.75
C ALA A 79 8.10 -12.03 13.56
N ALA A 80 7.07 -12.56 12.88
CA ALA A 80 7.02 -13.97 12.48
C ALA A 80 7.97 -14.28 11.31
N CYS A 81 8.14 -13.37 10.36
CA CYS A 81 9.13 -13.50 9.29
C CYS A 81 10.55 -13.64 9.85
N GLU A 82 10.91 -12.82 10.85
CA GLU A 82 12.22 -12.87 11.52
C GLU A 82 12.47 -14.22 12.21
N LYS A 83 11.39 -14.91 12.63
CA LYS A 83 11.45 -16.25 13.22
C LYS A 83 11.45 -17.37 12.17
N GLY A 84 11.39 -17.04 10.89
CA GLY A 84 11.40 -18.00 9.79
C GLY A 84 10.04 -18.64 9.48
N ASP A 85 8.92 -18.02 9.90
CA ASP A 85 7.59 -18.54 9.56
C ASP A 85 7.30 -18.38 8.05
N GLU A 86 7.15 -19.50 7.36
CA GLU A 86 6.99 -19.54 5.90
C GLU A 86 5.71 -18.83 5.43
N LYS A 87 4.61 -18.91 6.19
CA LYS A 87 3.33 -18.28 5.83
C LYS A 87 3.41 -16.77 6.02
N ALA A 88 4.06 -16.31 7.09
CA ALA A 88 4.32 -14.89 7.30
C ALA A 88 5.20 -14.30 6.20
N ILE A 89 6.28 -15.00 5.83
CA ILE A 89 7.19 -14.61 4.74
C ILE A 89 6.40 -14.50 3.43
N LEU A 90 5.60 -15.51 3.11
CA LEU A 90 4.76 -15.50 1.91
C LEU A 90 3.77 -14.33 1.91
N ALA A 91 3.08 -14.10 3.03
CA ALA A 91 2.14 -12.99 3.15
C ALA A 91 2.82 -11.64 2.93
N ASN A 92 4.00 -11.43 3.53
CA ASN A 92 4.79 -10.23 3.31
C ASN A 92 5.23 -10.09 1.85
N GLN A 93 5.75 -11.16 1.24
CA GLN A 93 6.17 -11.14 -0.17
C GLN A 93 5.02 -10.79 -1.12
N ILE A 94 3.81 -11.34 -0.91
CA ILE A 94 2.62 -10.98 -1.70
C ILE A 94 2.29 -9.49 -1.53
N PHE A 95 2.32 -8.98 -0.29
CA PHE A 95 2.03 -7.58 -0.02
C PHE A 95 3.00 -6.65 -0.75
N ILE A 96 4.31 -6.89 -0.60
CA ILE A 96 5.37 -6.12 -1.24
C ILE A 96 5.25 -6.19 -2.76
N ARG A 97 5.08 -7.40 -3.33
CA ARG A 97 4.96 -7.58 -4.77
C ARG A 97 3.76 -6.83 -5.34
N ARG A 98 2.61 -6.88 -4.68
CA ARG A 98 1.42 -6.14 -5.13
C ARG A 98 1.65 -4.63 -5.13
N ILE A 99 2.39 -4.10 -4.16
CA ILE A 99 2.77 -2.68 -4.17
C ILE A 99 3.67 -2.37 -5.37
N ALA A 100 4.71 -3.17 -5.60
CA ALA A 100 5.62 -3.02 -6.72
C ALA A 100 4.90 -3.07 -8.09
N ASP A 101 3.96 -4.02 -8.26
CA ASP A 101 3.14 -4.14 -9.47
C ASP A 101 2.38 -2.84 -9.78
N PHE A 102 1.72 -2.26 -8.77
CA PHE A 102 0.97 -1.01 -8.95
C PHE A 102 1.89 0.20 -9.18
N ILE A 103 3.06 0.25 -8.53
CA ILE A 103 4.07 1.29 -8.82
C ILE A 103 4.48 1.21 -10.29
N GLY A 104 4.78 0.01 -10.81
CA GLY A 104 5.13 -0.19 -12.21
C GLY A 104 4.00 0.23 -13.17
N GLN A 105 2.77 -0.20 -12.90
CA GLN A 105 1.59 0.21 -13.68
C GLN A 105 1.42 1.74 -13.73
N TYR A 106 1.62 2.40 -12.60
CA TYR A 106 1.40 3.85 -12.50
C TYR A 106 2.56 4.66 -13.04
N PHE A 107 3.79 4.16 -12.93
CA PHE A 107 4.95 4.73 -13.60
C PHE A 107 4.74 4.80 -15.12
N VAL A 108 4.28 3.70 -15.73
CA VAL A 108 3.95 3.66 -17.16
C VAL A 108 2.82 4.64 -17.50
N ARG A 109 1.77 4.70 -16.68
CA ARG A 109 0.63 5.60 -16.90
C ARG A 109 1.02 7.08 -16.83
N LEU A 110 1.96 7.43 -15.96
CA LEU A 110 2.48 8.79 -15.81
C LEU A 110 3.48 9.14 -16.92
N GLY A 111 4.16 8.14 -17.50
CA GLY A 111 5.27 8.30 -18.45
C GLY A 111 6.62 8.51 -17.75
N GLY A 112 6.72 8.13 -16.47
CA GLY A 112 7.80 8.50 -15.57
C GLY A 112 7.25 8.96 -14.21
N ALA A 113 8.10 9.09 -13.20
CA ALA A 113 7.74 9.69 -11.93
C ALA A 113 8.92 10.48 -11.36
N ASP A 114 8.62 11.62 -10.74
CA ASP A 114 9.63 12.45 -10.07
C ASP A 114 9.85 12.02 -8.62
N LEU A 115 8.81 11.46 -7.98
CA LEU A 115 8.76 11.18 -6.55
C LEU A 115 7.84 9.98 -6.25
N ILE A 116 8.32 9.09 -5.38
CA ILE A 116 7.53 8.06 -4.71
C ILE A 116 7.41 8.45 -3.22
N ILE A 117 6.18 8.44 -2.70
CA ILE A 117 5.89 8.81 -1.30
C ILE A 117 5.36 7.60 -0.55
N PHE A 118 5.97 7.31 0.59
CA PHE A 118 5.42 6.42 1.61
C PHE A 118 4.74 7.25 2.70
N SER A 119 3.52 6.86 3.06
CA SER A 119 2.69 7.56 4.03
C SER A 119 1.79 6.56 4.78
N ALA A 120 1.06 7.05 5.78
CA ALA A 120 0.22 6.30 6.70
C ALA A 120 0.96 5.20 7.48
N GLY A 121 0.24 4.49 8.34
CA GLY A 121 0.77 3.56 9.34
C GLY A 121 2.00 2.73 8.91
N ILE A 122 1.87 1.91 7.86
CA ILE A 122 3.00 1.07 7.39
C ILE A 122 4.08 1.90 6.68
N GLY A 123 3.68 2.80 5.77
CA GLY A 123 4.63 3.58 4.97
C GLY A 123 5.49 4.52 5.81
N GLU A 124 4.94 5.09 6.89
CA GLU A 124 5.66 5.99 7.78
C GLU A 124 6.59 5.26 8.75
N ASN A 125 6.20 4.06 9.21
CA ASN A 125 6.84 3.44 10.37
C ASN A 125 7.66 2.20 10.05
N SER A 126 7.43 1.54 8.91
CA SER A 126 8.13 0.30 8.56
C SER A 126 9.26 0.55 7.56
N ALA A 127 10.46 0.84 8.08
CA ALA A 127 11.66 1.02 7.26
C ALA A 127 11.95 -0.21 6.38
N ILE A 128 11.80 -1.42 6.94
CA ILE A 128 12.00 -2.69 6.21
C ILE A 128 11.00 -2.87 5.07
N THR A 129 9.73 -2.50 5.26
CA THR A 129 8.72 -2.58 4.19
C THR A 129 9.06 -1.61 3.06
N ARG A 130 9.48 -0.38 3.38
CA ARG A 130 9.92 0.59 2.36
C ARG A 130 11.10 0.04 1.56
N GLU A 131 12.11 -0.50 2.26
CA GLU A 131 13.28 -1.11 1.62
C GLU A 131 12.89 -2.25 0.68
N GLN A 132 12.08 -3.20 1.16
CA GLN A 132 11.62 -4.34 0.35
C GLN A 132 10.82 -3.91 -0.89
N VAL A 133 9.96 -2.90 -0.77
CA VAL A 133 9.22 -2.35 -1.93
C VAL A 133 10.16 -1.71 -2.93
N VAL A 134 11.13 -0.92 -2.46
CA VAL A 134 12.10 -0.24 -3.34
C VAL A 134 13.01 -1.26 -4.03
N ASP A 135 13.43 -2.30 -3.33
CA ASP A 135 14.25 -3.37 -3.89
C ASP A 135 13.56 -4.11 -5.05
N GLU A 136 12.25 -4.37 -4.96
CA GLU A 136 11.46 -5.02 -6.02
C GLU A 136 11.39 -4.20 -7.33
N ILE A 137 11.50 -2.87 -7.25
CA ILE A 137 11.37 -1.97 -8.40
C ILE A 137 12.71 -1.35 -8.82
N LYS A 138 13.79 -1.58 -8.05
CA LYS A 138 15.06 -0.85 -8.16
C LYS A 138 15.65 -0.92 -9.57
N ASP A 139 15.69 -2.12 -10.15
CA ASP A 139 16.38 -2.35 -11.43
C ASP A 139 15.55 -1.85 -12.61
N ALA A 140 14.21 -1.93 -12.49
CA ALA A 140 13.29 -1.48 -13.53
C ALA A 140 13.18 0.05 -13.58
N LEU A 141 13.20 0.71 -12.42
CA LEU A 141 12.97 2.16 -12.29
C LEU A 141 14.24 2.96 -11.96
N ASN A 142 15.37 2.28 -11.76
CA ASN A 142 16.65 2.86 -11.34
C ASN A 142 16.52 3.73 -10.08
N VAL A 143 15.95 3.13 -9.03
CA VAL A 143 15.71 3.79 -7.75
C VAL A 143 16.55 3.17 -6.65
N GLU A 144 16.98 3.99 -5.69
CA GLU A 144 17.83 3.55 -4.59
C GLU A 144 17.50 4.34 -3.32
N ILE A 145 17.48 3.63 -2.20
CA ILE A 145 17.17 4.15 -0.87
C ILE A 145 18.46 4.21 -0.04
N ASP A 146 18.66 5.32 0.68
CA ASP A 146 19.67 5.44 1.73
C ASP A 146 19.18 4.66 2.95
N LYS A 147 19.77 3.49 3.19
CA LYS A 147 19.34 2.56 4.24
C LYS A 147 19.52 3.13 5.64
N ASP A 148 20.61 3.86 5.88
CA ASP A 148 20.91 4.43 7.19
C ASP A 148 19.90 5.53 7.52
N LEU A 149 19.61 6.39 6.54
CA LEU A 149 18.58 7.41 6.70
C LEU A 149 17.20 6.76 6.86
N ASN A 150 16.83 5.82 6.00
CA ASN A 150 15.55 5.12 6.05
C ASN A 150 15.25 4.50 7.42
N ASN A 151 16.25 3.87 8.03
CA ASN A 151 16.12 3.20 9.34
C ASN A 151 15.92 4.18 10.51
N GLN A 152 16.21 5.46 10.32
CA GLN A 152 16.01 6.50 11.35
C GLN A 152 14.63 7.16 11.26
N ILE A 153 13.88 6.94 10.18
CA ILE A 153 12.62 7.63 9.92
C ILE A 153 11.42 6.81 10.38
N HIS A 154 10.72 7.36 11.37
CA HIS A 154 9.42 6.92 11.86
C HIS A 154 8.50 8.13 12.06
N GLY A 155 7.39 8.18 11.31
CA GLY A 155 6.38 9.24 11.47
C GLY A 155 6.90 10.66 11.22
N LYS A 156 7.97 10.82 10.43
CA LYS A 156 8.60 12.10 10.12
C LYS A 156 8.79 12.26 8.63
N GLU A 157 8.69 13.51 8.17
CA GLU A 157 9.00 13.86 6.79
C GLU A 157 10.50 13.72 6.53
N ALA A 158 10.86 12.98 5.48
CA ALA A 158 12.24 12.82 5.05
C ALA A 158 12.35 12.39 3.59
N LEU A 159 13.35 12.90 2.88
CA LEU A 159 13.81 12.36 1.60
C LEU A 159 14.80 11.22 1.87
N ILE A 160 14.43 9.99 1.54
CA ILE A 160 15.19 8.77 1.87
C ILE A 160 15.89 8.15 0.66
N SER A 161 15.79 8.73 -0.53
CA SER A 161 16.52 8.25 -1.72
C SER A 161 17.98 8.68 -1.71
N THR A 162 18.88 7.85 -2.26
CA THR A 162 20.28 8.25 -2.49
C THR A 162 20.37 9.33 -3.58
N PRO A 163 21.49 10.08 -3.67
CA PRO A 163 21.74 11.00 -4.77
C PRO A 163 21.78 10.36 -6.17
N ASN A 164 21.99 9.05 -6.25
CA ASN A 164 22.05 8.31 -7.51
C ASN A 164 20.67 7.84 -8.01
N SER A 165 19.66 7.81 -7.12
CA SER A 165 18.30 7.41 -7.45
C SER A 165 17.70 8.33 -8.52
N LYS A 166 17.16 7.75 -9.60
CA LYS A 166 16.50 8.53 -10.67
C LYS A 166 15.18 9.16 -10.23
N ILE A 167 14.51 8.51 -9.28
CA ILE A 167 13.24 8.97 -8.71
C ILE A 167 13.51 9.27 -7.24
N LYS A 168 13.02 10.42 -6.76
CA LYS A 168 13.09 10.73 -5.33
C LYS A 168 12.19 9.78 -4.56
N ILE A 169 12.60 9.41 -3.36
CA ILE A 169 11.78 8.57 -2.47
C ILE A 169 11.67 9.30 -1.14
N ALA A 170 10.45 9.53 -0.67
CA ALA A 170 10.21 10.26 0.56
C ALA A 170 9.23 9.53 1.48
N VAL A 171 9.38 9.78 2.78
CA VAL A 171 8.34 9.53 3.78
C VAL A 171 7.67 10.87 4.05
N ILE A 172 6.34 10.91 3.97
CA ILE A 172 5.56 12.10 4.31
C ILE A 172 4.39 11.64 5.19
N PRO A 173 4.36 12.03 6.48
CA PRO A 173 3.24 11.69 7.34
C PRO A 173 1.92 12.27 6.83
N THR A 174 0.87 11.45 6.79
CA THR A 174 -0.47 11.93 6.46
C THR A 174 -1.15 12.51 7.69
N ASP A 175 -1.94 13.57 7.51
CA ASP A 175 -2.78 14.16 8.54
C ASP A 175 -4.14 14.48 7.91
N GLU A 176 -5.06 13.53 8.05
CA GLU A 176 -6.39 13.62 7.45
C GLU A 176 -7.23 14.69 8.16
N GLU A 177 -7.06 14.85 9.47
CA GLU A 177 -7.74 15.83 10.30
C GLU A 177 -7.39 17.27 9.89
N VAL A 178 -6.11 17.56 9.63
CA VAL A 178 -5.68 18.88 9.16
C VAL A 178 -6.21 19.17 7.75
N MET A 179 -6.24 18.18 6.86
CA MET A 179 -6.82 18.35 5.53
C MET A 179 -8.32 18.68 5.61
N ILE A 180 -9.09 17.94 6.42
CA ILE A 180 -10.51 18.19 6.65
C ILE A 180 -10.73 19.59 7.23
N ALA A 181 -9.91 20.01 8.20
CA ALA A 181 -10.00 21.35 8.81
C ALA A 181 -9.73 22.47 7.78
N ARG A 182 -8.72 22.31 6.92
CA ARG A 182 -8.39 23.27 5.86
C ARG A 182 -9.52 23.40 4.84
N ASP A 183 -10.07 22.28 4.39
CA ASP A 183 -11.19 22.29 3.44
C ASP A 183 -12.44 22.92 4.07
N THR A 184 -12.75 22.56 5.32
CA THR A 184 -13.87 23.15 6.07
C THR A 184 -13.74 24.67 6.16
N TYR A 185 -12.54 25.17 6.51
CA TYR A 185 -12.28 26.60 6.59
C TYR A 185 -12.37 27.29 5.22
N PHE A 186 -11.81 26.66 4.17
CA PHE A 186 -11.88 27.18 2.81
C PHE A 186 -13.32 27.34 2.32
N PHE A 187 -14.18 26.33 2.53
CA PHE A 187 -15.59 26.41 2.14
C PHE A 187 -16.36 27.44 2.98
N TYR A 188 -16.10 27.51 4.28
CA TYR A 188 -16.69 28.53 5.15
C TYR A 188 -16.39 29.95 4.65
N GLN A 189 -15.13 30.25 4.31
CA GLN A 189 -14.72 31.54 3.76
C GLN A 189 -15.35 31.87 2.41
N LYS A 190 -15.54 30.85 1.56
CA LYS A 190 -16.13 31.03 0.23
C LYS A 190 -17.63 31.33 0.26
N GLU A 191 -18.35 30.85 1.28
CA GLU A 191 -19.78 31.13 1.45
C GLU A 191 -20.07 32.47 2.14
N HIS A 192 -19.12 32.99 2.92
CA HIS A 192 -19.29 34.20 3.75
C HIS A 192 -18.52 35.43 3.24
N ASN A 193 -17.90 35.35 2.06
CA ASN A 193 -17.33 36.47 1.30
C ASN A 193 -18.01 36.56 -0.06
#